data_AF-A0A4R3MVT4-F1
#
_entry.id   AF-A0A4R3MVT4-F1
#
_cell.length_a   1.000
_cell.length_b   1.000
_cell.length_c   1.000
_cell.angle_alpha   90.00
_cell.angle_beta   90.00
_cell.angle_gamma   90.00
#
_symmetry.space_group_name_H-M   'P 1'
#
loop_
_entity.id
_entity.type
_entity.pdbx_description
1 polymer ?
#
loop_
_entity_poly.entity_id
_entity_poly.type
_entity_poly.pdbx_seq_one_letter_code
_entity_poly.pdbx_strand_id
1 'polypeptide(L)' 'MDRINRIFQDAHADAVDLACKESRLPRETFPATCPYTESQILDDDQYPATR' A
#
# COMPACT_ATOMS: atom_id res chain seq x y z
N MET A 1 6.49 17.64 -6.84
CA MET A 1 5.94 16.41 -6.23
C MET A 1 4.44 16.50 -6.23
N ASP A 2 3.79 15.59 -6.93
CA ASP A 2 2.34 15.53 -7.11
C ASP A 2 1.64 15.24 -5.77
N ARG A 3 0.63 16.07 -5.43
CA ARG A 3 -0.11 16.00 -4.15
C ARG A 3 -0.71 14.62 -3.90
N ILE A 4 -1.17 13.96 -4.95
CA ILE A 4 -1.87 12.67 -4.87
C ILE A 4 -0.93 11.52 -4.50
N ASN A 5 0.31 11.54 -5.01
CA ASN A 5 1.31 10.52 -4.68
C ASN A 5 1.64 10.54 -3.18
N ARG A 6 1.71 11.73 -2.56
CA ARG A 6 1.90 11.83 -1.10
C ARG A 6 0.77 11.17 -0.31
N ILE A 7 -0.48 11.37 -0.74
CA ILE A 7 -1.65 10.76 -0.10
C ILE A 7 -1.54 9.23 -0.14
N PHE A 8 -1.13 8.66 -1.28
CA PHE A 8 -0.96 7.21 -1.40
C PHE A 8 0.17 6.67 -0.52
N GLN A 9 1.29 7.38 -0.39
CA GLN A 9 2.37 6.95 0.50
C GLN A 9 1.95 6.99 1.97
N ASP A 10 1.27 8.06 2.40
CA ASP A 10 0.78 8.20 3.77
C ASP A 10 -0.27 7.09 4.07
N ALA A 11 -1.23 6.89 3.17
CA ALA A 11 -2.24 5.84 3.30
C ALA A 11 -1.64 4.42 3.31
N HIS A 12 -0.59 4.18 2.50
CA HIS A 12 0.11 2.90 2.51
C HIS A 12 0.83 2.64 3.84
N ALA A 13 1.45 3.67 4.44
CA ALA A 13 2.09 3.54 5.74
C ALA A 13 1.08 3.12 6.83
N ASP A 14 -0.10 3.75 6.84
CA ASP A 14 -1.19 3.39 7.75
C ASP A 14 -1.70 1.96 7.51
N ALA A 15 -1.84 1.55 6.25
CA ALA A 15 -2.25 0.20 5.88
C ALA A 15 -1.24 -0.86 6.34
N VAL A 16 0.07 -0.59 6.20
CA VAL A 16 1.13 -1.48 6.71
C VAL A 16 1.05 -1.60 8.22
N ASP A 17 0.84 -0.50 8.95
CA ASP A 17 0.72 -0.53 10.41
C ASP A 17 -0.49 -1.33 10.89
N LEU A 18 -1.62 -1.25 10.18
CA LEU A 18 -2.78 -2.08 10.45
C LEU A 18 -2.49 -3.56 10.16
N ALA A 19 -1.93 -3.86 8.99
CA ALA A 19 -1.58 -5.22 8.60
C ALA A 19 -0.59 -5.87 9.58
N CYS A 20 0.41 -5.13 10.06
CA CYS A 20 1.35 -5.60 11.09
C CYS A 20 0.63 -5.98 12.39
N LYS A 21 -0.32 -5.14 12.85
CA LYS A 21 -1.08 -5.40 14.08
C LYS A 21 -1.98 -6.64 13.96
N GLU A 22 -2.65 -6.78 12.83
CA GLU A 22 -3.61 -7.87 12.58
C GLU A 22 -2.91 -9.21 12.33
N SER A 23 -1.84 -9.21 11.53
CA SER A 23 -1.10 -10.42 11.15
C SER A 23 0.00 -10.81 12.14
N ARG A 24 0.43 -9.88 13.00
CA ARG A 24 1.64 -9.99 13.86
C ARG A 24 2.94 -10.19 13.08
N LEU A 25 2.96 -9.88 11.79
CA LEU A 25 4.17 -9.92 10.98
C LEU A 25 5.03 -8.67 11.21
N PRO A 26 6.38 -8.78 11.15
CA PRO A 26 7.26 -7.61 11.20
C PRO A 26 6.98 -6.65 10.04
N ARG A 27 7.18 -5.34 10.27
CA ARG A 27 7.01 -4.30 9.24
C ARG A 27 7.86 -4.54 7.99
N GLU A 28 9.04 -5.15 8.17
CA GLU A 28 9.97 -5.54 7.10
C GLU A 28 9.40 -6.59 6.13
N THR A 29 8.32 -7.28 6.52
CA THR A 29 7.59 -8.21 5.65
C THR A 29 6.81 -7.48 4.55
N PHE A 30 6.47 -6.21 4.79
CA PHE A 30 5.68 -5.39 3.88
C PHE A 30 6.60 -4.45 3.09
N PRO A 31 6.22 -4.06 1.86
CA PRO A 31 6.93 -3.05 1.11
C PRO A 31 7.09 -1.74 1.92
N ALA A 32 8.25 -1.10 1.85
CA ALA A 32 8.48 0.17 2.55
C ALA A 32 7.70 1.34 1.93
N THR A 33 7.35 1.24 0.65
CA THR A 33 6.59 2.23 -0.12
C THR A 33 5.49 1.52 -0.90
N CYS A 34 4.42 2.25 -1.25
CA CYS A 34 3.36 1.69 -2.07
C CYS A 34 3.90 1.17 -3.41
N PRO A 35 3.72 -0.13 -3.75
CA PRO A 35 4.23 -0.69 -5.00
C PRO A 35 3.33 -0.41 -6.21
N TYR A 36 2.15 0.16 -5.99
CA TYR A 36 1.16 0.42 -7.02
C TYR A 36 1.19 1.90 -7.45
N THR A 37 0.92 2.12 -8.73
CA THR A 37 0.72 3.46 -9.28
C THR A 37 -0.69 3.98 -8.97
N GLU A 38 -0.89 5.30 -9.07
CA GLU A 38 -2.22 5.92 -8.92
C GLU A 38 -3.26 5.26 -9.81
N SER A 39 -2.95 5.05 -11.09
CA SER A 39 -3.88 4.43 -12.04
C SER A 39 -4.25 3.00 -11.67
N GLN A 40 -3.36 2.26 -10.98
CA GLN A 40 -3.66 0.91 -10.51
C GLN A 40 -4.50 0.92 -9.22
N ILE A 41 -4.27 1.88 -8.32
CA ILE A 41 -5.04 2.00 -7.06
C ILE A 41 -6.47 2.45 -7.33
N LEU A 42 -6.67 3.30 -8.35
CA LEU A 42 -7.98 3.84 -8.73
C LEU A 42 -8.72 2.98 -9.77
N ASP A 43 -8.15 1.85 -10.17
CA ASP A 43 -8.77 0.91 -11.10
C ASP A 43 -9.48 -0.20 -10.31
N ASP A 44 -10.82 -0.17 -10.32
CA ASP A 44 -11.69 -1.08 -9.56
C ASP A 44 -11.57 -2.55 -10.03
N ASP A 45 -11.07 -2.79 -11.24
CA ASP A 45 -10.83 -4.12 -11.80
C ASP A 45 -9.38 -4.60 -11.58
N GLN A 46 -8.53 -3.77 -10.97
CA GLN A 46 -7.14 -4.11 -10.69
C GLN A 46 -7.00 -4.80 -9.32
N TYR A 47 -6.83 -6.12 -9.36
CA TYR A 47 -6.45 -6.89 -8.18
C TYR A 47 -4.97 -7.27 -8.23
N PRO A 48 -4.28 -7.31 -7.08
CA PRO A 48 -2.94 -7.88 -6.99
C PRO A 48 -2.95 -9.30 -7.59
N ALA A 49 -1.98 -9.60 -8.45
CA ALA A 49 -1.85 -10.94 -8.99
C ALA A 49 -1.71 -11.93 -7.82
N THR A 50 -2.64 -12.87 -7.71
CA THR A 50 -2.61 -13.93 -6.71
C THR A 50 -1.32 -14.71 -6.85
N ARG A 51 -0.53 -14.78 -5.78
CA ARG A 51 0.62 -15.67 -5.69
C ARG A 51 0.23 -16.94 -4.97
#